data_AF-A0A953SLH5-F1
#
_entry.id   AF-A0A953SLH5-F1
#
_cell.length_a   1.000
_cell.length_b   1.000
_cell.length_c   1.000
_cell.angle_alpha   90.00
_cell.angle_beta   90.00
_cell.angle_gamma   90.00
#
_symmetry.space_group_name_H-M   'P 1'
#
loop_
_entity.id
_entity.type
_entity.pdbx_description
1 polymer ?
#
loop_
_entity_poly.entity_id
_entity_poly.type
_entity_poly.pdbx_seq_one_letter_code
_entity_poly.pdbx_strand_id
1 'polypeptide(L)'
;MRSTLAASLLVLVPTTLAAPPETPVRGVTDTYHGVEVHDPYRWLEDWSDPEVQAWSESQNDYARAHLDKLPHRDQIRARLTELLSAPVTRWNDLHEAGGQLFAIITRPPKQQPFLAVMDSADAPETARTLVDPERFDDGQSESKGSYSIDWYVPSPDGSLVAVSMSRG
;
A
#
# COMPACT_ATOMS: atom_id res chain seq x y z
N MET A 1 4.66 -60.19 -12.28
CA MET A 1 5.26 -58.85 -12.26
C MET A 1 5.20 -58.34 -10.83
N ARG A 2 6.35 -58.18 -10.15
CA ARG A 2 6.42 -57.71 -8.76
C ARG A 2 6.50 -56.18 -8.78
N SER A 3 5.44 -55.51 -8.34
CA SER A 3 5.40 -54.05 -8.23
C SER A 3 5.97 -53.64 -6.87
N THR A 4 7.14 -53.01 -6.87
CA THR A 4 7.74 -52.39 -5.69
C THR A 4 7.15 -51.00 -5.49
N LEU A 5 6.32 -50.83 -4.46
CA LEU A 5 5.90 -49.52 -3.95
C LEU A 5 7.09 -48.87 -3.24
N ALA A 6 7.66 -47.83 -3.85
CA ALA A 6 8.60 -46.94 -3.19
C ALA A 6 7.81 -45.97 -2.30
N ALA A 7 7.93 -46.15 -0.98
CA ALA A 7 7.42 -45.18 -0.03
C ALA A 7 8.38 -43.97 -0.01
N SER A 8 7.96 -42.86 -0.62
CA SER A 8 8.66 -41.58 -0.48
C SER A 8 8.44 -41.06 0.94
N LEU A 9 9.49 -41.12 1.75
CA LEU A 9 9.54 -40.53 3.08
C LEU A 9 9.60 -39.01 2.94
N LEU A 10 8.52 -38.31 3.30
CA LEU A 10 8.51 -36.85 3.40
C LEU A 10 9.31 -36.46 4.65
N VAL A 11 10.58 -36.08 4.47
CA VAL A 11 11.40 -35.53 5.56
C VAL A 11 10.95 -34.09 5.78
N LEU A 12 10.19 -33.86 6.84
CA LEU A 12 9.89 -32.52 7.35
C LEU A 12 11.17 -32.00 8.03
N VAL A 13 12.01 -31.28 7.29
CA VAL A 13 13.13 -30.55 7.88
C VAL A 13 12.53 -29.35 8.63
N PRO A 14 12.64 -29.28 9.97
CA PRO A 14 12.19 -28.09 10.68
C PRO A 14 13.08 -26.93 10.24
N THR A 15 12.51 -25.96 9.54
CA THR A 15 13.20 -24.73 9.17
C THR A 15 13.36 -23.90 10.44
N THR A 16 14.42 -24.14 11.21
CA THR A 16 14.82 -23.24 12.30
C THR A 16 15.19 -21.92 11.66
N LEU A 17 14.35 -20.92 11.84
CA LEU A 17 14.59 -19.56 11.37
C LEU A 17 15.80 -18.99 12.12
N ALA A 18 16.69 -18.31 11.41
CA ALA A 18 17.76 -17.55 12.04
C ALA A 18 17.16 -16.53 13.03
N ALA A 19 17.93 -16.11 14.03
CA ALA A 19 17.51 -14.99 14.87
C ALA A 19 17.32 -13.73 14.01
N PRO A 20 16.39 -12.83 14.36
CA PRO A 20 16.27 -11.53 13.70
C PRO A 20 17.57 -10.73 13.88
N PRO A 21 17.84 -9.74 13.01
CA PRO A 21 18.98 -8.84 13.19
C PRO A 21 18.95 -8.20 14.58
N GLU A 22 20.11 -8.14 15.22
CA GLU A 22 20.25 -7.52 16.54
C GLU A 22 19.88 -6.03 16.47
N THR A 23 19.24 -5.56 17.53
CA THR A 23 18.91 -4.13 17.68
C THR A 23 19.70 -3.56 18.85
N PRO A 24 20.70 -2.71 18.60
CA PRO A 24 21.50 -2.09 19.65
C PRO A 24 20.64 -1.38 20.69
N VAL A 25 20.92 -1.68 21.96
CA VAL A 25 20.33 -1.00 23.11
C VAL A 25 21.20 0.19 23.49
N ARG A 26 20.60 1.38 23.57
CA ARG A 26 21.27 2.63 23.95
C ARG A 26 20.55 3.26 25.14
N GLY A 27 21.28 3.59 26.20
CA GLY A 27 20.66 4.15 27.40
C GLY A 27 20.21 5.59 27.18
N VAL A 28 18.94 5.80 26.87
CA VAL A 28 18.27 7.11 26.92
C VAL A 28 17.17 7.02 27.99
N THR A 29 17.08 8.02 28.87
CA THR A 29 16.07 8.07 29.93
C THR A 29 15.53 9.47 30.05
N ASP A 30 14.21 9.58 29.95
CA ASP A 30 13.45 10.80 30.16
C ASP A 30 12.79 10.77 31.55
N THR A 31 12.45 11.94 32.10
CA THR A 31 11.69 12.03 33.35
C THR A 31 10.37 12.76 33.10
N TYR A 32 9.26 12.07 33.32
CA TYR A 32 7.91 12.62 33.17
C TYR A 32 7.23 12.65 34.54
N HIS A 33 6.89 13.85 35.02
CA HIS A 33 6.23 14.04 36.33
C HIS A 33 6.97 13.36 37.50
N GLY A 34 8.30 13.33 37.45
CA GLY A 34 9.15 12.69 38.45
C GLY A 34 9.32 11.17 38.27
N VAL A 35 8.79 10.58 37.20
CA VAL A 35 8.96 9.15 36.86
C VAL A 35 9.99 9.02 35.73
N GLU A 36 11.04 8.23 35.96
CA GLU A 36 12.03 7.88 34.93
C GLU A 36 11.45 6.87 33.94
N VAL A 37 11.62 7.13 32.64
CA VAL A 37 11.20 6.28 31.53
C VAL A 37 12.41 6.04 30.62
N HIS A 38 12.85 4.79 30.56
CA HIS A 38 13.99 4.38 29.75
C HIS A 38 13.54 3.98 28.34
N ASP A 39 14.13 4.62 27.32
CA ASP A 39 13.87 4.34 25.91
C ASP A 39 15.16 3.82 25.22
N PRO A 40 15.38 2.50 25.23
CA PRO A 40 16.60 1.89 24.70
C PRO A 40 16.79 2.06 23.18
N TYR A 41 15.72 2.43 22.46
CA TYR A 41 15.66 2.40 21.00
C TYR A 41 15.35 3.77 20.40
N ARG A 42 15.47 4.83 21.20
CA ARG A 42 15.29 6.22 20.76
C ARG A 42 16.03 6.56 19.47
N TRP A 43 17.20 5.97 19.26
CA TRP A 43 18.00 6.19 18.06
C TRP A 43 17.31 5.76 16.76
N LEU A 44 16.34 4.84 16.80
CA LEU A 44 15.53 4.44 15.64
C LEU A 44 14.50 5.51 15.21
N GLU A 45 14.32 6.57 15.99
CA GLU A 45 13.37 7.65 15.64
C GLU A 45 13.88 8.57 14.52
N ASP A 46 15.21 8.62 14.28
CA ASP A 46 15.80 9.48 13.25
C ASP A 46 15.95 8.73 11.92
N TRP A 47 14.95 8.84 11.04
CA TRP A 47 15.00 8.26 9.69
C TRP A 47 16.16 8.80 8.83
N SER A 48 16.69 9.98 9.13
CA SER A 48 17.81 10.56 8.37
C SER A 48 19.16 9.94 8.71
N ASP A 49 19.24 9.22 9.83
CA ASP A 49 20.45 8.51 10.24
C ASP A 49 20.67 7.26 9.35
N PRO A 50 21.82 7.15 8.66
CA PRO A 50 22.16 5.98 7.86
C PRO A 50 22.13 4.66 8.65
N GLU A 51 22.38 4.69 9.97
CA GLU A 51 22.31 3.48 10.80
C GLU A 51 20.87 2.98 10.94
N VAL A 52 19.89 3.87 11.04
CA VAL A 52 18.47 3.52 11.12
C VAL A 52 17.98 2.94 9.80
N GLN A 53 18.43 3.51 8.67
CA GLN A 53 18.13 2.99 7.34
C GLN A 53 18.72 1.59 7.16
N ALA A 54 20.00 1.41 7.48
CA ALA A 54 20.67 0.10 7.40
C ALA A 54 20.03 -0.95 8.31
N TRP A 55 19.64 -0.57 9.53
CA TRP A 55 18.90 -1.44 10.43
C TRP A 55 17.54 -1.84 9.84
N SER A 56 16.79 -0.88 9.29
CA SER A 56 15.48 -1.12 8.67
C SER A 56 15.57 -2.06 7.47
N GLU A 57 16.59 -1.87 6.62
CA GLU A 57 16.89 -2.77 5.50
C GLU A 57 17.20 -4.20 6.00
N SER A 58 18.01 -4.34 7.04
CA SER A 58 18.34 -5.66 7.59
C SER A 58 17.11 -6.41 8.13
N GLN A 59 16.16 -5.69 8.76
CA GLN A 59 14.89 -6.26 9.24
C GLN A 59 13.99 -6.64 8.06
N ASN A 60 13.94 -5.81 7.02
CA ASN A 60 13.20 -6.11 5.79
C ASN A 60 13.75 -7.37 5.11
N ASP A 61 15.07 -7.49 4.97
CA ASP A 61 15.74 -8.65 4.38
C ASP A 61 15.44 -9.92 5.17
N TYR A 62 15.52 -9.86 6.50
CA TYR A 62 15.14 -10.97 7.35
C TYR A 62 13.67 -11.39 7.13
N ALA A 63 12.76 -10.42 7.11
CA ALA A 63 11.35 -10.67 6.86
C ALA A 63 11.10 -11.26 5.46
N ARG A 64 11.79 -10.78 4.42
CA ARG A 64 11.71 -11.33 3.06
C ARG A 64 12.26 -12.74 2.99
N ALA A 65 13.40 -13.00 3.60
CA ALA A 65 14.02 -14.33 3.66
C ALA A 65 13.10 -15.37 4.31
N HIS A 66 12.22 -14.95 5.23
CA HIS A 66 11.19 -15.79 5.82
C HIS A 66 9.93 -15.89 4.94
N LEU A 67 9.29 -14.74 4.69
CA LEU A 67 7.95 -14.67 4.09
C LEU A 67 7.95 -15.15 2.65
N ASP A 68 9.02 -14.94 1.90
CA ASP A 68 9.10 -15.36 0.50
C ASP A 68 9.25 -16.88 0.34
N LYS A 69 9.66 -17.59 1.40
CA LYS A 69 9.75 -19.06 1.43
C LYS A 69 8.47 -19.74 1.90
N LEU A 70 7.46 -18.99 2.33
CA LEU A 70 6.22 -19.58 2.83
C LEU A 70 5.54 -20.41 1.72
N PRO A 71 5.16 -21.67 2.03
CA PRO A 71 4.40 -22.47 1.08
C PRO A 71 3.10 -21.74 0.73
N HIS A 72 2.67 -21.83 -0.52
CA HIS A 72 1.46 -21.21 -1.05
C HIS A 72 1.45 -19.69 -1.21
N ARG A 73 2.52 -18.95 -0.85
CA ARG A 73 2.58 -17.49 -1.07
C ARG A 73 2.24 -17.08 -2.50
N ASP A 74 2.84 -17.76 -3.48
CA ASP A 74 2.61 -17.43 -4.89
C ASP A 74 1.22 -17.82 -5.37
N GLN A 75 0.63 -18.89 -4.81
CA GLN A 75 -0.76 -19.28 -5.08
C GLN A 75 -1.75 -18.25 -4.53
N ILE A 76 -1.53 -17.79 -3.30
CA ILE A 76 -2.32 -16.72 -2.67
C ILE A 76 -2.18 -15.44 -3.46
N ARG A 77 -0.96 -15.04 -3.84
CA ARG A 77 -0.72 -13.87 -4.68
C ARG A 77 -1.49 -13.98 -5.99
N ALA A 78 -1.37 -15.09 -6.70
CA ALA A 78 -2.05 -15.29 -7.97
C ALA A 78 -3.58 -15.16 -7.83
N ARG A 79 -4.17 -15.79 -6.80
CA ARG A 79 -5.61 -15.72 -6.54
C ARG A 79 -6.07 -14.31 -6.17
N LEU A 80 -5.30 -13.59 -5.34
CA LEU A 80 -5.60 -12.21 -5.01
C LEU A 80 -5.50 -11.30 -6.24
N THR A 81 -4.47 -11.46 -7.07
CA THR A 81 -4.33 -10.70 -8.32
C THR A 81 -5.51 -10.93 -9.25
N GLU A 82 -5.97 -12.18 -9.40
CA GLU A 82 -7.15 -12.51 -10.21
C GLU A 82 -8.40 -11.79 -9.69
N LEU A 83 -8.65 -11.87 -8.38
CA LEU A 83 -9.83 -11.25 -7.75
C LEU A 83 -9.80 -9.72 -7.83
N LEU A 84 -8.65 -9.11 -7.57
CA LEU A 84 -8.48 -7.65 -7.58
C LEU A 84 -8.45 -7.06 -8.99
N SER A 85 -8.06 -7.85 -10.00
CA SER A 85 -8.05 -7.44 -11.41
C SER A 85 -9.40 -7.65 -12.11
N ALA A 86 -10.41 -8.18 -11.41
CA ALA A 86 -11.75 -8.32 -11.98
C ALA A 86 -12.26 -6.95 -12.47
N PRO A 87 -12.88 -6.85 -13.66
CA PRO A 87 -13.22 -5.57 -14.29
C PRO A 87 -14.47 -4.92 -13.67
N VAL A 88 -14.46 -4.73 -12.36
CA VAL A 88 -15.52 -4.12 -11.58
C VAL A 88 -15.20 -2.64 -11.41
N THR A 89 -16.02 -1.78 -12.01
CA THR A 89 -15.94 -0.33 -11.76
C THR A 89 -16.70 -0.01 -10.49
N ARG A 90 -16.05 0.70 -9.56
CA ARG A 90 -16.67 1.20 -8.32
C ARG A 90 -16.71 2.72 -8.36
N TRP A 91 -17.84 3.27 -7.91
CA TRP A 91 -18.08 4.70 -7.80
C TRP A 91 -18.24 5.01 -6.32
N ASN A 92 -17.46 5.97 -5.83
CA ASN A 92 -17.44 6.35 -4.42
C ASN A 92 -17.41 7.87 -4.33
N ASP A 93 -17.73 8.39 -3.14
CA ASP A 93 -17.65 9.81 -2.82
C ASP A 93 -18.32 10.69 -3.89
N LEU A 94 -19.64 10.53 -4.03
CA LEU A 94 -20.45 11.21 -5.04
C LEU A 94 -20.86 12.59 -4.53
N HIS A 95 -20.64 13.64 -5.33
CA HIS A 95 -21.03 15.02 -4.99
C HIS A 95 -21.74 15.68 -6.16
N GLU A 96 -22.94 16.20 -5.92
CA GLU A 96 -23.66 17.01 -6.90
C GLU A 96 -23.31 18.49 -6.76
N ALA A 97 -22.98 19.15 -7.86
CA ALA A 97 -22.73 20.58 -7.91
C ALA A 97 -22.95 21.12 -9.33
N GLY A 98 -23.50 22.32 -9.48
CA GLY A 98 -23.72 22.92 -10.81
C GLY A 98 -24.63 22.11 -11.75
N GLY A 99 -25.44 21.18 -11.24
CA GLY A 99 -26.23 20.26 -12.06
C GLY A 99 -25.43 19.11 -12.67
N GLN A 100 -24.20 18.89 -12.20
CA GLN A 100 -23.35 17.76 -12.58
C GLN A 100 -23.06 16.88 -11.37
N LEU A 101 -22.62 15.65 -11.62
CA LEU A 101 -22.23 14.69 -10.60
C LEU A 101 -20.73 14.40 -10.68
N PHE A 102 -20.03 14.68 -9.58
CA PHE A 102 -18.62 14.36 -9.40
C PHE A 102 -18.50 13.05 -8.64
N ALA A 103 -17.48 12.24 -8.95
CA ALA A 103 -17.26 10.96 -8.28
C ALA A 103 -15.80 10.51 -8.34
N ILE A 104 -15.36 9.79 -7.31
CA ILE A 104 -14.14 8.99 -7.34
C ILE A 104 -14.44 7.63 -7.94
N ILE A 105 -13.73 7.31 -9.02
CA ILE A 105 -13.90 6.06 -9.77
C ILE A 105 -12.69 5.16 -9.53
N THR A 106 -12.94 3.94 -9.05
CA THR A 106 -11.96 2.85 -9.08
C THR A 106 -12.28 1.94 -10.25
N ARG A 107 -11.34 1.79 -11.18
CA ARG A 107 -11.49 0.91 -12.35
C ARG A 107 -10.21 0.13 -12.58
N PRO A 108 -10.16 -1.17 -12.26
CA PRO A 108 -9.05 -2.02 -12.65
C PRO A 108 -8.80 -1.94 -14.17
N PRO A 109 -7.55 -1.95 -14.64
CA PRO A 109 -6.33 -2.25 -13.89
C PRO A 109 -5.61 -1.01 -13.30
N LYS A 110 -6.27 0.14 -13.17
CA LYS A 110 -5.65 1.31 -12.52
C LYS A 110 -5.34 1.00 -11.06
N GLN A 111 -4.13 1.36 -10.64
CA GLN A 111 -3.65 1.28 -9.27
C GLN A 111 -4.27 2.35 -8.38
N GLN A 112 -4.60 3.52 -8.95
CA GLN A 112 -5.18 4.63 -8.21
C GLN A 112 -6.60 4.99 -8.68
N PRO A 113 -7.54 5.27 -7.77
CA PRO A 113 -8.81 5.89 -8.11
C PRO A 113 -8.60 7.26 -8.75
N PHE A 114 -9.54 7.68 -9.60
CA PHE A 114 -9.47 8.96 -10.31
C PHE A 114 -10.77 9.74 -10.15
N LEU A 115 -10.68 11.06 -10.15
CA LEU A 115 -11.84 11.95 -10.08
C LEU A 115 -12.42 12.15 -11.48
N ALA A 116 -13.73 12.01 -11.62
CA ALA A 116 -14.46 12.31 -12.84
C ALA A 116 -15.70 13.15 -12.56
N VAL A 117 -16.22 13.78 -13.61
CA VAL A 117 -17.52 14.46 -13.61
C VAL A 117 -18.39 13.86 -14.72
N MET A 118 -19.69 13.73 -14.47
CA MET A 118 -20.70 13.24 -15.39
C MET A 118 -21.98 14.08 -15.27
N ASP A 119 -22.88 13.97 -16.23
CA ASP A 119 -24.13 14.72 -16.22
C ASP A 119 -25.06 14.26 -15.08
N SER A 120 -25.16 12.95 -14.85
CA SER A 120 -25.92 12.36 -13.74
C SER A 120 -25.55 10.90 -13.50
N ALA A 121 -26.05 10.32 -12.40
CA ALA A 121 -25.89 8.89 -12.11
C ALA A 121 -26.55 7.97 -13.15
N ASP A 122 -27.57 8.46 -13.86
CA ASP A 122 -28.29 7.72 -14.90
C ASP A 122 -27.61 7.80 -16.28
N ALA A 123 -26.59 8.65 -16.43
CA ALA A 123 -25.83 8.84 -17.67
C ALA A 123 -24.30 8.65 -17.46
N PRO A 124 -23.85 7.51 -16.90
CA PRO A 124 -22.44 7.29 -16.56
C PRO A 124 -21.49 7.30 -17.78
N GLU A 125 -22.02 7.10 -18.99
CA GLU A 125 -21.27 7.22 -20.25
C GLU A 125 -20.79 8.64 -20.56
N THR A 126 -21.39 9.65 -19.93
CA THR A 126 -20.96 11.06 -20.03
C THR A 126 -19.73 11.36 -19.17
N ALA A 127 -19.31 10.42 -18.33
CA ALA A 127 -18.22 10.62 -17.38
C ALA A 127 -16.91 10.99 -18.08
N ARG A 128 -16.34 12.13 -17.65
CA ARG A 128 -15.03 12.63 -18.08
C ARG A 128 -14.10 12.75 -16.88
N THR A 129 -12.92 12.16 -16.98
CA THR A 129 -11.87 12.28 -15.97
C THR A 129 -11.42 13.74 -15.83
N LEU A 130 -11.39 14.23 -14.59
CA LEU A 130 -10.84 15.53 -14.21
C LEU A 130 -9.41 15.39 -13.69
N VAL A 131 -9.16 14.43 -12.79
CA VAL A 131 -7.85 14.19 -12.16
C VAL A 131 -7.56 12.70 -12.17
N ASP A 132 -6.44 12.31 -12.77
CA ASP A 132 -5.93 10.93 -12.82
C ASP A 132 -4.57 10.88 -12.11
N PRO A 133 -4.49 10.37 -10.86
CA PRO A 133 -3.25 10.38 -10.08
C PRO A 133 -2.07 9.67 -10.76
N GLU A 134 -2.34 8.68 -11.59
CA GLU A 134 -1.29 7.95 -12.33
C GLU A 134 -0.63 8.76 -13.45
N ARG A 135 -1.18 9.94 -13.77
CA ARG A 135 -0.60 10.88 -14.74
C ARG A 135 0.28 11.95 -14.09
N PHE A 136 0.31 12.01 -12.77
CA PHE A 136 1.19 12.93 -12.06
C PHE A 136 2.59 12.35 -11.99
N ASP A 137 3.56 13.17 -12.38
CA ASP A 137 4.98 12.88 -12.31
C ASP A 137 5.71 14.19 -12.02
N ASP A 138 6.31 14.29 -10.85
CA ASP A 138 7.17 15.40 -10.42
C ASP A 138 8.67 15.05 -10.54
N GLY A 139 9.00 13.91 -11.15
CA GLY A 139 10.36 13.40 -11.28
C GLY A 139 10.94 12.83 -9.98
N GLN A 140 10.12 12.68 -8.92
CA GLN A 140 10.58 12.21 -7.60
C GLN A 140 10.05 10.81 -7.26
N SER A 141 9.22 10.22 -8.11
CA SER A 141 8.67 8.89 -7.88
C SER A 141 9.27 7.85 -8.81
N GLU A 142 9.74 6.75 -8.23
CA GLU A 142 10.28 5.61 -8.97
C GLU A 142 9.17 4.65 -9.47
N SER A 143 7.91 4.86 -9.07
CA SER A 143 6.80 3.97 -9.40
C SER A 143 5.56 4.73 -9.86
N LYS A 144 4.81 4.12 -10.79
CA LYS A 144 3.48 4.59 -11.16
C LYS A 144 2.55 4.43 -9.95
N GLY A 145 1.61 5.37 -9.77
CA GLY A 145 0.59 5.28 -8.72
C GLY A 145 1.06 5.69 -7.33
N SER A 146 2.17 6.42 -7.22
CA SER A 146 2.66 7.01 -5.95
C SER A 146 1.81 8.18 -5.44
N TYR A 147 1.01 8.78 -6.31
CA TYR A 147 0.06 9.81 -5.94
C TYR A 147 -1.32 9.22 -5.67
N SER A 148 -2.00 9.73 -4.65
CA SER A 148 -3.39 9.38 -4.33
C SER A 148 -4.20 10.65 -4.09
N ILE A 149 -5.51 10.58 -4.34
CA ILE A 149 -6.46 11.66 -3.98
C ILE A 149 -6.91 11.42 -2.55
N ASP A 150 -6.74 12.42 -1.69
CA ASP A 150 -7.20 12.36 -0.30
C ASP A 150 -8.67 12.77 -0.20
N TRP A 151 -9.02 13.87 -0.87
CA TRP A 151 -10.37 14.43 -0.92
C TRP A 151 -10.50 15.40 -2.10
N TYR A 152 -11.74 15.71 -2.46
CA TYR A 152 -12.06 16.77 -3.41
C TYR A 152 -13.32 17.54 -2.99
N VAL A 153 -13.45 18.77 -3.47
CA VAL A 153 -14.63 19.62 -3.23
C VAL A 153 -14.93 20.42 -4.50
N PRO A 154 -16.07 20.18 -5.19
CA PRO A 154 -16.49 21.04 -6.29
C PRO A 154 -17.01 22.39 -5.76
N SER A 155 -16.88 23.45 -6.56
CA SER A 155 -17.54 24.73 -6.26
C SER A 155 -19.07 24.57 -6.34
N PRO A 156 -19.87 25.39 -5.64
CA PRO A 156 -21.33 25.25 -5.65
C PRO A 156 -21.96 25.28 -7.05
N ASP A 157 -21.37 26.04 -7.97
CA ASP A 157 -21.79 26.16 -9.38
C ASP A 157 -21.16 25.09 -10.29
N GLY A 158 -20.35 24.18 -9.77
CA GLY A 158 -19.69 23.10 -10.50
C GLY A 158 -18.56 23.55 -11.45
N SER A 159 -18.23 24.84 -11.50
CA SER A 159 -17.27 25.36 -12.48
C SER A 159 -15.80 25.10 -12.11
N LEU A 160 -15.51 24.85 -10.83
CA LEU A 160 -14.19 24.58 -10.29
C LEU A 160 -14.21 23.35 -9.38
N VAL A 161 -13.05 22.75 -9.16
CA VAL A 161 -12.87 21.69 -8.16
C VAL A 161 -11.53 21.85 -7.45
N ALA A 162 -11.55 21.79 -6.12
CA ALA A 162 -10.35 21.65 -5.31
C ALA A 162 -10.07 20.16 -5.09
N VAL A 163 -8.81 19.75 -5.23
CA VAL A 163 -8.39 18.35 -5.05
C VAL A 163 -7.12 18.34 -4.20
N SER A 164 -7.14 17.57 -3.11
CA SER A 164 -5.95 17.28 -2.32
C SER A 164 -5.35 15.96 -2.76
N MET A 165 -4.03 15.93 -2.86
CA MET A 165 -3.28 14.75 -3.23
C MET A 165 -2.07 14.57 -2.35
N SER A 166 -1.81 13.32 -1.99
CA SER A 166 -0.64 12.91 -1.23
C SER A 166 0.26 12.01 -2.07
N ARG A 167 1.57 12.11 -1.82
CA ARG A 167 2.59 11.24 -2.42
C ARG A 167 3.08 10.25 -1.36
N GLY A 168 3.01 8.97 -1.70
CA GLY A 168 3.59 7.87 -0.90
C GLY A 168 5.07 7.64 -1.16
#